data_AF-A0A7X4IWT0-F1
#
_entry.id   AF-A0A7X4IWT0-F1
#
_cell.length_a   1.000
_cell.length_b   1.000
_cell.length_c   1.000
_cell.angle_alpha   90.00
_cell.angle_beta   90.00
_cell.angle_gamma   90.00
#
_symmetry.space_group_name_H-M   'P 1'
#
loop_
_entity.id
_entity.type
_entity.pdbx_description
1 polymer ?
#
loop_
_entity_poly.entity_id
_entity_poly.type
_entity_poly.pdbx_seq_one_letter_code
_entity_poly.pdbx_strand_id
1 'polypeptide(L)' 'RLLAVTDGLAAGRTQRGIAADVWGAEAVAREWAPDGRMRAQVRRWTRKARALADGGWRDHVPRGPEGT' A
#
# COMPACT_ATOMS: atom_id res chain seq x y z
N ARG A 1 -8.36 -1.13 0.40
CA ARG A 1 -7.24 -0.27 -0.09
C ARG A 1 -5.88 -0.92 0.12
N LEU A 2 -5.48 -1.29 1.35
CA LEU A 2 -4.21 -2.01 1.55
C LEU A 2 -4.16 -3.35 0.80
N LEU A 3 -5.26 -4.11 0.77
CA LEU A 3 -5.38 -5.34 -0.04
C LEU A 3 -5.04 -5.10 -1.52
N ALA A 4 -5.78 -4.20 -2.19
CA ALA A 4 -5.52 -3.84 -3.59
C ALA A 4 -4.08 -3.35 -3.87
N VAL A 5 -3.46 -2.69 -2.89
CA VAL A 5 -2.04 -2.28 -2.99
C VAL A 5 -1.14 -3.50 -2.92
N THR A 6 -1.36 -4.42 -1.99
CA THR A 6 -0.60 -5.67 -1.88
C THR A 6 -0.77 -6.54 -3.13
N ASP A 7 -2.00 -6.70 -3.62
CA ASP A 7 -2.30 -7.46 -4.84
C ASP A 7 -1.64 -6.82 -6.06
N GLY A 8 -1.73 -5.50 -6.18
CA GLY A 8 -1.08 -4.77 -7.27
C GLY A 8 0.45 -4.85 -7.19
N LEU A 9 1.05 -4.83 -6.00
CA LEU A 9 2.49 -5.04 -5.82
C LEU A 9 2.90 -6.47 -6.20
N ALA A 10 2.14 -7.48 -5.76
CA ALA A 10 2.39 -8.88 -6.09
C ALA A 10 2.28 -9.15 -7.60
N ALA A 11 1.37 -8.45 -8.28
CA ALA A 11 1.20 -8.49 -9.74
C ALA A 11 2.19 -7.60 -10.51
N GLY A 12 3.17 -6.96 -9.85
CA GLY A 12 4.17 -6.10 -10.51
C GLY A 12 3.62 -4.80 -11.10
N ARG A 13 2.44 -4.34 -10.66
CA ARG A 13 1.80 -3.13 -11.18
C ARG A 13 2.56 -1.86 -10.77
N THR A 14 2.49 -0.86 -11.64
CA THR A 14 3.01 0.49 -11.34
C THR A 14 2.15 1.20 -10.29
N GLN A 15 2.69 2.24 -9.67
CA GLN A 15 1.93 3.08 -8.72
C GLN A 15 0.66 3.66 -9.34
N ARG A 16 0.70 4.00 -10.64
CA ARG A 16 -0.46 4.52 -11.39
C ARG A 16 -1.49 3.42 -11.63
N GLY A 17 -1.06 2.18 -11.91
CA GLY A 17 -1.95 1.02 -12.00
C GLY A 17 -2.67 0.74 -10.68
N ILE A 18 -1.91 0.71 -9.57
CA ILE A 18 -2.48 0.57 -8.21
C ILE A 18 -3.47 1.70 -7.90
N ALA A 19 -3.18 2.93 -8.34
CA ALA A 19 -4.12 4.03 -8.18
C ALA A 19 -5.40 3.81 -9.00
N ALA A 20 -5.30 3.29 -10.22
CA ALA A 20 -6.46 3.00 -11.06
C ALA A 20 -7.36 1.93 -10.43
N ASP A 21 -6.79 0.95 -9.73
CA ASP A 21 -7.57 -0.04 -8.97
C ASP A 21 -8.34 0.56 -7.78
N VAL A 22 -7.85 1.66 -7.22
CA VAL A 22 -8.43 2.29 -6.01
C VAL A 22 -9.42 3.40 -6.35
N TRP A 23 -9.13 4.21 -7.37
CA TRP A 23 -9.90 5.40 -7.73
C TRP A 23 -10.57 5.31 -9.10
N GLY A 24 -10.26 4.28 -9.90
CA GLY A 24 -10.67 4.19 -11.30
C GLY A 24 -9.68 4.87 -12.24
N ALA A 25 -9.55 4.32 -13.45
CA ALA A 25 -8.60 4.81 -14.45
C ALA A 25 -8.89 6.25 -14.90
N GLU A 26 -10.16 6.64 -15.01
CA GLU A 26 -10.57 7.98 -15.45
C GLU A 26 -10.19 9.07 -14.45
N ALA A 27 -10.44 8.83 -13.16
CA ALA A 27 -10.03 9.77 -12.10
C ALA A 27 -8.51 9.93 -12.05
N VAL A 28 -7.77 8.82 -12.20
CA VAL A 28 -6.30 8.84 -12.28
C VAL A 28 -5.83 9.54 -13.54
N ALA A 29 -6.51 9.41 -14.68
CA ALA A 29 -6.17 10.14 -15.89
C ALA A 29 -6.26 11.66 -15.68
N ARG A 30 -7.29 12.13 -14.97
CA ARG A 30 -7.54 13.55 -14.72
C ARG A 30 -6.65 14.18 -13.64
N GLU A 31 -6.33 13.44 -12.58
CA GLU A 31 -5.76 14.04 -11.35
C GLU A 31 -4.35 13.52 -10.99
N TRP A 32 -3.79 12.59 -11.77
CA TRP A 32 -2.46 12.08 -11.50
C TRP A 32 -1.37 13.09 -11.82
N ALA A 33 -0.68 13.54 -10.77
CA ALA A 33 0.49 14.39 -10.87
C ALA A 33 1.68 13.80 -10.08
N PRO A 34 2.93 14.11 -10.45
CA PRO A 34 4.14 13.66 -9.74
C PRO A 34 4.12 13.98 -8.24
N ASP A 35 3.65 15.17 -7.86
CA ASP A 35 3.53 15.60 -6.46
C ASP A 35 2.08 15.61 -5.97
N GLY A 36 1.20 14.95 -6.73
CA GLY A 36 -0.23 14.89 -6.45
C GLY A 36 -0.57 13.99 -5.26
N ARG A 37 -1.73 14.28 -4.65
CA ARG A 37 -2.29 13.53 -3.52
C ARG A 37 -2.36 12.02 -3.80
N MET A 38 -2.82 11.62 -4.98
CA MET A 38 -2.96 10.20 -5.35
C MET A 38 -1.62 9.46 -5.27
N ARG A 39 -0.56 10.00 -5.88
CA ARG A 39 0.77 9.39 -5.83
C ARG A 39 1.35 9.37 -4.42
N ALA A 40 1.19 10.46 -3.66
CA ALA A 40 1.63 10.53 -2.27
C ALA A 40 0.95 9.46 -1.40
N GLN A 41 -0.34 9.20 -1.66
CA GLN A 41 -1.12 8.22 -0.92
C GLN A 41 -0.77 6.78 -1.31
N VAL A 42 -0.59 6.47 -2.60
CA VAL A 42 -0.09 5.16 -3.04
C VAL A 42 1.29 4.86 -2.47
N ARG A 43 2.21 5.83 -2.45
CA ARG A 43 3.53 5.66 -1.82
C ARG A 43 3.45 5.36 -0.31
N ARG A 44 2.52 6.01 0.40
CA ARG A 44 2.28 5.72 1.83
C ARG A 44 1.76 4.30 2.04
N TRP A 45 0.78 3.87 1.26
CA TRP A 45 0.27 2.50 1.36
C TRP A 45 1.27 1.45 0.94
N THR A 46 2.07 1.71 -0.10
CA THR A 46 3.14 0.81 -0.55
C THR A 46 4.16 0.58 0.57
N ARG A 47 4.60 1.66 1.24
CA ARG A 47 5.50 1.55 2.40
C ARG A 47 4.87 0.74 3.53
N LYS A 48 3.60 1.00 3.85
CA LYS A 48 2.88 0.26 4.88
C LYS A 48 2.71 -1.22 4.52
N ALA A 49 2.38 -1.54 3.27
CA ALA A 49 2.21 -2.91 2.80
C ALA A 49 3.53 -3.69 2.87
N ARG A 50 4.65 -3.07 2.46
CA ARG A 50 5.99 -3.66 2.60
C ARG A 50 6.37 -3.90 4.05
N ALA A 51 6.19 -2.89 4.91
CA ALA A 51 6.47 -3.04 6.34
C ALA A 51 5.65 -4.19 6.98
N LEU A 52 4.39 -4.36 6.57
CA LEU A 52 3.57 -5.49 7.03
C LEU A 52 4.09 -6.84 6.50
N ALA A 53 4.53 -6.91 5.24
CA ALA A 53 5.09 -8.12 4.63
C ALA A 53 6.45 -8.51 5.25
N ASP A 54 7.29 -7.52 5.59
CA ASP A 54 8.62 -7.72 6.20
C ASP A 54 8.54 -8.13 7.68
N GLY A 55 7.33 -8.32 8.22
CA GLY A 55 7.12 -8.75 9.59
C GLY A 55 6.83 -7.63 10.58
N GLY A 56 6.52 -6.41 10.15
CA GLY A 56 6.10 -5.30 11.03
C GLY A 56 4.79 -5.53 11.78
N TRP A 57 4.08 -6.64 11.52
CA TRP A 57 3.04 -7.14 12.43
C TRP A 57 3.63 -7.66 13.74
N ARG A 58 4.88 -8.13 13.76
CA ARG A 58 5.56 -8.68 14.95
C ARG A 58 5.76 -7.63 16.04
N ASP A 59 5.91 -6.36 15.66
CA ASP A 59 5.99 -5.23 16.61
C ASP A 59 4.61 -4.85 17.21
N HIS A 60 3.53 -5.38 16.64
CA HIS A 60 2.15 -5.13 17.08
C HIS A 60 1.46 -6.37 17.64
N VAL A 61 2.15 -7.51 17.66
CA VAL A 61 1.71 -8.68 18.45
C VAL A 61 2.22 -8.45 19.86
N PRO A 62 1.35 -8.41 20.89
CA PRO A 62 1.81 -8.49 22.26
C PRO A 62 2.71 -9.72 22.36
N ARG A 63 3.98 -9.53 22.74
CA ARG A 63 4.77 -10.66 23.22
C ARG A 63 3.92 -11.30 24.32
N GLY A 64 3.38 -12.49 24.05
CA GLY A 64 2.71 -13.27 25.08
C GLY A 64 3.67 -13.39 26.25
N PRO A 65 3.18 -13.45 27.51
CA PRO A 65 4.05 -13.55 28.65
C PRO A 65 4.97 -14.74 28.43
N GLU A 66 6.25 -14.46 28.18
CA GLU A 66 7.26 -15.50 28.09
C GLU A 66 7.28 -16.15 29.47
N GLY A 67 6.77 -17.37 29.52
CA GLY A 67 6.48 -18.07 30.76
C GLY A 67 7.74 -18.68 31.36
N THR A 68 7.89 -18.41 32.66
CA THR A 68 8.66 -19.12 33.70
C THR A 68 10.18 -19.00 33.68
#